data_AF-A0A966VVR6-F1
#
_entry.id   AF-A0A966VVR6-F1
#
_cell.length_a   1.000
_cell.length_b   1.000
_cell.length_c   1.000
_cell.angle_alpha   90.00
_cell.angle_beta   90.00
_cell.angle_gamma   90.00
#
_symmetry.space_group_name_H-M   'P 1'
#
loop_
_entity.id
_entity.type
_entity.pdbx_description
1 polymer ?
#
loop_
_entity_poly.entity_id
_entity_poly.type
_entity_poly.pdbx_seq_one_letter_code
_entity_poly.pdbx_strand_id
1 'polypeptide(L)'
;GQDKAMSGFRKNYPNYFISKNKIELPAGVNLDLLFDAIEKKYKKQPINREDGLRIEFDQDWVHLRASNTEPIVRIYAESDLETKANNIAQQLMRDIGELSLSRS
;
A
#
# COMPACT_ATOMS: atom_id res chain seq x y z
N GLY A 1 15.26 38.50 22.99
CA GLY A 1 14.66 38.12 21.71
C GLY A 1 15.71 37.50 20.83
N GLN A 2 15.39 36.35 20.24
CA GLN A 2 15.72 35.97 18.87
C GLN A 2 15.41 34.47 18.72
N ASP A 3 14.26 34.21 18.08
CA ASP A 3 13.76 32.91 17.70
C ASP A 3 14.73 32.21 16.74
N LYS A 4 15.24 31.05 17.16
CA LYS A 4 15.96 30.11 16.29
C LYS A 4 14.97 29.52 15.29
N ALA A 5 14.90 30.10 14.10
CA ALA A 5 14.26 29.48 12.94
C ALA A 5 15.06 28.24 12.51
N MET A 6 14.68 27.06 13.04
CA MET A 6 15.19 25.76 12.58
C MET A 6 14.52 25.36 11.25
N SER A 7 14.80 26.07 10.17
CA SER A 7 14.21 25.81 8.86
C SER A 7 15.27 25.82 7.76
N GLY A 8 16.30 24.97 7.89
CA GLY A 8 17.43 24.93 6.96
C GLY A 8 17.73 23.60 6.23
N PHE A 9 17.08 22.48 6.58
CA PHE A 9 17.51 21.15 6.11
C PHE A 9 16.42 20.28 5.45
N ARG A 10 15.51 20.86 4.66
CA ARG A 10 14.50 20.08 3.90
C ARG A 10 14.31 20.59 2.47
N LYS A 11 15.36 20.70 1.67
CA LYS A 11 15.24 21.17 0.26
C LYS A 11 15.68 20.20 -0.83
N ASN A 12 16.22 19.02 -0.52
CA ASN A 12 16.75 18.11 -1.55
C ASN A 12 16.19 16.68 -1.53
N TYR A 13 15.13 16.39 -0.78
CA TYR A 13 14.40 15.13 -0.94
C TYR A 13 13.27 15.37 -1.95
N PRO A 14 13.07 14.47 -2.94
CA PRO A 14 11.87 14.52 -3.77
C PRO A 14 10.66 14.55 -2.84
N ASN A 15 9.69 15.43 -3.12
CA ASN A 15 8.43 15.42 -2.39
C ASN A 15 7.67 14.16 -2.82
N TYR A 16 7.93 13.05 -2.16
CA TYR A 16 7.14 11.84 -2.33
C TYR A 16 5.77 12.03 -1.68
N PHE A 17 4.72 11.58 -2.37
CA PHE A 17 3.35 11.59 -1.92
C PHE A 17 2.96 10.20 -1.44
N ILE A 18 2.40 10.11 -0.24
CA ILE A 18 1.91 8.86 0.33
C ILE A 18 0.37 8.87 0.31
N SER A 19 -0.21 7.99 -0.48
CA SER A 19 -1.64 7.66 -0.43
C SER A 19 -1.90 6.64 0.66
N LYS A 20 -2.87 6.91 1.55
CA LYS A 20 -3.25 6.03 2.67
C LYS A 20 -4.71 5.64 2.53
N ASN A 21 -4.97 4.36 2.31
CA ASN A 21 -6.31 3.82 2.13
C ASN A 21 -6.55 2.61 3.04
N LYS A 22 -7.82 2.26 3.19
CA LYS A 22 -8.24 1.02 3.86
C LYS A 22 -9.36 0.36 3.06
N ILE A 23 -9.39 -0.96 3.07
CA ILE A 23 -10.51 -1.75 2.56
C ILE A 23 -10.97 -2.70 3.65
N GLU A 24 -12.28 -2.72 3.88
CA GLU A 24 -12.95 -3.67 4.74
C GLU A 24 -13.31 -4.89 3.89
N LEU A 25 -12.98 -6.07 4.40
CA LEU A 25 -13.22 -7.33 3.74
C LEU A 25 -14.43 -8.02 4.37
N PRO A 26 -15.18 -8.81 3.58
CA PRO A 26 -16.20 -9.69 4.12
C PRO A 26 -15.68 -10.60 5.23
N ALA A 27 -16.53 -10.91 6.21
CA ALA A 27 -16.20 -11.86 7.25
C ALA A 27 -15.93 -13.25 6.64
N GLY A 28 -14.88 -13.92 7.13
CA GLY A 28 -14.47 -15.24 6.64
C GLY A 28 -13.49 -15.22 5.45
N VAL A 29 -13.12 -14.05 4.92
CA VAL A 29 -12.02 -13.96 3.94
C VAL A 29 -10.72 -14.44 4.58
N ASN A 30 -10.08 -15.41 3.94
CA ASN A 30 -8.74 -15.85 4.32
C ASN A 30 -7.69 -14.87 3.77
N LEU A 31 -7.12 -14.06 4.66
CA LEU A 31 -6.13 -13.04 4.34
C LEU A 31 -4.85 -13.61 3.71
N ASP A 32 -4.39 -14.77 4.17
CA ASP A 32 -3.18 -15.41 3.62
C ASP A 32 -3.41 -15.79 2.16
N LEU A 33 -4.55 -16.44 1.86
CA LEU A 33 -4.90 -16.82 0.49
C LEU A 33 -5.12 -15.60 -0.42
N LEU A 34 -5.65 -14.51 0.13
CA LEU A 34 -5.79 -13.24 -0.58
C LEU A 34 -4.41 -12.66 -0.91
N PHE A 35 -3.49 -12.61 0.05
CA PHE A 35 -2.15 -12.07 -0.14
C PHE A 35 -1.35 -12.93 -1.12
N ASP A 36 -1.47 -14.26 -1.05
CA ASP A 36 -0.88 -15.18 -2.03
C ASP A 36 -1.41 -14.95 -3.45
N ALA A 37 -2.70 -14.63 -3.59
CA ALA A 37 -3.30 -14.34 -4.89
C ALA A 37 -2.80 -13.01 -5.46
N ILE A 38 -2.65 -11.98 -4.61
CA ILE A 38 -2.05 -10.70 -5.00
C ILE A 38 -0.58 -10.91 -5.37
N GLU A 39 0.21 -11.62 -4.57
CA GLU A 39 1.61 -11.93 -4.86
C GLU A 39 1.74 -12.61 -6.23
N LYS A 40 0.91 -13.61 -6.51
CA LYS A 40 0.88 -14.29 -7.82
C LYS A 40 0.53 -13.34 -8.97
N LYS A 41 -0.41 -12.41 -8.77
CA LYS A 41 -0.81 -11.39 -9.77
C LYS A 41 0.34 -10.43 -10.06
N TYR A 42 1.11 -10.06 -9.05
CA TYR A 42 2.23 -9.11 -9.14
C TYR A 42 3.62 -9.77 -9.17
N LYS A 43 3.71 -11.08 -9.43
CA LYS A 43 4.96 -11.88 -9.38
C LYS A 43 6.14 -11.38 -10.24
N LYS A 44 5.89 -10.44 -11.14
CA LYS A 44 6.93 -9.82 -11.98
C LYS A 44 7.67 -8.69 -11.26
N GLN A 45 7.11 -8.21 -10.15
CA GLN A 45 7.67 -7.14 -9.35
C GLN A 45 8.44 -7.71 -8.16
N PRO A 46 9.40 -6.96 -7.59
CA PRO A 46 9.99 -7.28 -6.29
C PRO A 46 8.91 -7.24 -5.20
N ILE A 47 8.90 -8.28 -4.36
CA ILE A 47 7.90 -8.45 -3.30
C ILE A 47 8.60 -8.77 -1.97
N ASN A 48 8.16 -8.14 -0.88
CA ASN A 48 8.58 -8.44 0.49
C ASN A 48 7.35 -8.79 1.34
N ARG A 49 7.46 -9.86 2.16
CA ARG A 49 6.38 -10.37 3.03
C ARG A 49 6.64 -10.28 4.53
N GLU A 50 7.65 -9.55 4.97
CA GLU A 50 8.07 -9.51 6.39
C GLU A 50 7.05 -8.77 7.29
N ASP A 51 6.45 -7.68 6.80
CA ASP A 51 5.44 -6.88 7.54
C ASP A 51 4.17 -6.67 6.71
N GLY A 52 3.58 -7.76 6.19
CA GLY A 52 2.44 -7.71 5.28
C GLY A 52 2.85 -8.06 3.85
N LEU A 53 2.36 -7.34 2.85
CA LEU A 53 2.77 -7.55 1.45
C LEU A 53 3.20 -6.21 0.84
N ARG A 54 4.50 -6.02 0.63
CA ARG A 54 5.05 -4.87 -0.08
C ARG A 54 5.40 -5.27 -1.50
N ILE A 55 5.02 -4.43 -2.45
CA ILE A 55 5.29 -4.59 -3.89
C ILE A 55 5.97 -3.32 -4.38
N GLU A 56 7.10 -3.45 -5.06
CA GLU A 56 7.88 -2.32 -5.57
C GLU A 56 7.66 -2.13 -7.07
N PHE A 57 7.57 -0.88 -7.51
CA PHE A 57 7.40 -0.47 -8.90
C PHE A 57 8.46 0.61 -9.22
N ASP A 58 9.69 0.18 -9.54
CA ASP A 58 10.84 1.05 -9.76
C ASP A 58 11.12 2.01 -8.58
N GLN A 59 10.62 3.25 -8.65
CA GLN A 59 10.76 4.27 -7.60
C GLN A 59 9.54 4.38 -6.68
N ASP A 60 8.45 3.70 -7.02
CA ASP A 60 7.22 3.68 -6.26
C ASP A 60 7.07 2.36 -5.50
N TRP A 61 6.20 2.33 -4.52
CA TRP A 61 5.86 1.09 -3.85
C TRP A 61 4.44 1.14 -3.31
N VAL A 62 3.87 -0.04 -3.09
CA VAL A 62 2.65 -0.24 -2.31
C VAL A 62 2.88 -1.24 -1.21
N HIS A 63 2.29 -1.01 -0.05
CA HIS A 63 2.39 -1.85 1.12
C HIS A 63 1.00 -2.14 1.66
N LEU A 64 0.62 -3.43 1.60
CA LEU A 64 -0.61 -3.96 2.14
C LEU A 64 -0.35 -4.51 3.54
N ARG A 65 -1.10 -4.02 4.53
CA ARG A 65 -1.00 -4.51 5.90
C ARG A 65 -2.35 -4.97 6.41
N ALA A 66 -2.45 -6.24 6.74
CA ALA A 66 -3.62 -6.79 7.41
C ALA A 66 -3.73 -6.29 8.85
N SER A 67 -4.96 -6.14 9.33
CA SER A 67 -5.23 -6.00 10.76
C SER A 67 -5.23 -7.38 11.41
N ASN A 68 -4.65 -7.51 12.61
CA ASN A 68 -4.59 -8.80 13.32
C ASN A 68 -5.95 -9.22 13.88
N THR A 69 -6.84 -8.26 14.13
CA THR A 69 -8.09 -8.47 14.87
C THR A 69 -9.34 -8.19 14.06
N GLU A 70 -9.20 -7.62 12.85
CA GLU A 70 -10.32 -7.18 12.02
C GLU A 70 -10.06 -7.57 10.56
N PRO A 71 -11.10 -7.86 9.76
CA PRO A 71 -10.96 -8.18 8.35
C PRO A 71 -10.72 -6.89 7.54
N ILE A 72 -9.64 -6.17 7.84
CA ILE A 72 -9.29 -4.90 7.21
C ILE A 72 -7.87 -4.99 6.66
N VAL A 73 -7.69 -4.49 5.43
CA VAL A 73 -6.36 -4.30 4.83
C VAL A 73 -6.12 -2.80 4.67
N ARG A 74 -5.00 -2.33 5.25
CA ARG A 74 -4.49 -0.97 5.06
C ARG A 74 -3.55 -0.97 3.86
N ILE A 75 -3.62 0.08 3.06
CA ILE A 75 -2.92 0.19 1.79
C ILE A 75 -2.18 1.52 1.79
N TYR A 76 -0.85 1.45 1.76
CA TYR A 76 0.02 2.60 1.66
C TYR A 76 0.71 2.57 0.31
N ALA A 77 0.56 3.61 -0.50
CA ALA A 77 1.31 3.73 -1.74
C ALA A 77 2.11 5.03 -1.73
N GLU A 78 3.38 4.96 -2.10
CA GLU A 78 4.26 6.12 -2.20
C GLU A 78 4.73 6.29 -3.64
N SER A 79 4.75 7.53 -4.11
CA SER A 79 5.21 7.87 -5.45
C SER A 79 5.67 9.32 -5.54
N ASP A 80 6.39 9.68 -6.60
CA ASP A 80 6.80 11.05 -6.91
C ASP A 80 5.62 11.98 -7.26
N LEU A 81 4.47 11.40 -7.62
CA LEU A 81 3.24 12.10 -7.96
C LEU A 81 2.07 11.58 -7.14
N GLU A 82 1.28 12.49 -6.57
CA GLU A 82 0.07 12.17 -5.81
C GLU A 82 -0.90 11.31 -6.62
N THR A 83 -1.14 11.68 -7.89
CA THR A 83 -2.02 10.91 -8.78
C THR A 83 -1.52 9.49 -9.00
N LYS A 84 -0.19 9.29 -9.09
CA LYS A 84 0.41 7.98 -9.30
C LYS A 84 0.31 7.11 -8.05
N ALA A 85 0.62 7.66 -6.88
CA ALA A 85 0.40 6.99 -5.58
C ALA A 85 -1.08 6.59 -5.41
N ASN A 86 -2.01 7.50 -5.71
CA ASN A 86 -3.44 7.22 -5.65
C ASN A 86 -3.85 6.13 -6.65
N ASN A 87 -3.36 6.17 -7.89
CA ASN A 87 -3.68 5.16 -8.90
C ASN A 87 -3.21 3.77 -8.50
N ILE A 88 -1.99 3.66 -7.95
CA ILE A 88 -1.45 2.40 -7.44
C ILE A 88 -2.34 1.87 -6.31
N ALA A 89 -2.64 2.70 -5.30
CA ALA A 89 -3.47 2.29 -4.18
C ALA A 89 -4.87 1.84 -4.62
N GLN A 90 -5.51 2.61 -5.51
CA GLN A 90 -6.85 2.29 -6.03
C GLN A 90 -6.84 1.02 -6.89
N GLN A 91 -5.79 0.76 -7.66
CA GLN A 91 -5.65 -0.50 -8.40
C GLN A 91 -5.58 -1.69 -7.45
N LEU A 92 -4.78 -1.60 -6.39
CA LEU A 92 -4.68 -2.67 -5.40
C LEU A 92 -5.99 -2.87 -4.64
N MET A 93 -6.71 -1.80 -4.31
CA MET A 93 -8.05 -1.90 -3.71
C MET A 93 -9.03 -2.68 -4.59
N ARG A 94 -9.05 -2.39 -5.90
CA ARG A 94 -9.90 -3.12 -6.86
C ARG A 94 -9.53 -4.59 -6.92
N ASP A 95 -8.24 -4.89 -7.06
CA ASP A 95 -7.76 -6.28 -7.14
C ASP A 95 -8.10 -7.09 -5.88
N ILE A 96 -7.95 -6.47 -4.70
CA ILE A 96 -8.33 -7.09 -3.43
C ILE A 96 -9.84 -7.33 -3.38
N GLY A 97 -10.64 -6.33 -3.76
CA GLY A 97 -12.09 -6.43 -3.83
C GLY A 97 -12.55 -7.60 -4.71
N GLU A 98 -12.05 -7.68 -5.95
CA GLU A 98 -12.34 -8.76 -6.88
C GLU A 98 -11.97 -10.14 -6.31
N LEU A 99 -10.77 -10.27 -5.75
CA LEU A 99 -10.30 -11.54 -5.19
C LEU A 99 -11.11 -11.96 -3.96
N SER A 100 -11.52 -11.01 -3.11
CA SER A 100 -12.34 -11.27 -1.93
C SER A 100 -13.76 -11.75 -2.25
N LEU A 101 -14.32 -11.35 -3.40
CA LEU A 101 -15.66 -11.74 -3.83
C LEU A 101 -15.66 -13.03 -4.66
N SER A 102 -14.58 -13.28 -5.42
CA SER A 102 -14.48 -14.41 -6.37
C SER A 102 -14.42 -15.82 -5.77
N ARG A 103 -14.37 -15.94 -4.43
CA ARG A 103 -14.27 -17.23 -3.71
C ARG A 103 -15.53 -17.62 -2.94
N SER A 104 -16.68 -17.04 -3.31
CA SER A 104 -18.01 -17.41 -2.80
C SER A 104 -18.55 -18.64 -3.50
#